data_AF-A0A3C0QYX1-F1
#
_entry.id   AF-A0A3C0QYX1-F1
#
_cell.length_a   1.000
_cell.length_b   1.000
_cell.length_c   1.000
_cell.angle_alpha   90.00
_cell.angle_beta   90.00
_cell.angle_gamma   90.00
#
_symmetry.space_group_name_H-M   'P 1'
#
loop_
_entity.id
_entity.type
_entity.pdbx_description
1 polymer ?
#
loop_
_entity_poly.entity_id
_entity_poly.type
_entity_poly.pdbx_seq_one_letter_code
_entity_poly.pdbx_strand_id
1 'polypeptide(L)'
;MKKNSINKLTPIFVLLFLIVFPIKGMSQTAPPPNRIPFSTNSSHLTIWNGNEFVPFFLKGMNFGIAIPGTFPSELAATRSDYARWFRQIKDAGFNAIRLYTLHFPRFYEVLDSFNRANPQNPLLFIQGVWLEEELYGYPKDLKWLTPSFRNEIKENIDAIHGNRTIASRRGKAYGNFRTDVSRWCLAFIIGREIHGIEVARTDSIHAGVNRFIGNHFGIENASPSEVWATQMLDYTVSHQQQNYNTQRPISMSSWPTLDPLPHPEEQNPDEDLAHIDLSRLQLLNAPAGFFVSYHAYPYYPNFISWQSSYQGYFDEFGPNSYLGYLTELRNHYPRFPLIIAEYGLPSSWLNAHYS
;
A
#
# COMPACT_ATOMS: atom_id res chain seq x y z
N MET A 1 17.72 -51.95 41.93
CA MET A 1 16.25 -52.10 41.78
C MET A 1 15.55 -50.85 42.29
N LYS A 2 15.26 -49.88 41.41
CA LYS A 2 14.42 -48.72 41.74
C LYS A 2 13.15 -48.81 40.90
N LYS A 3 12.01 -48.90 41.58
CA LYS A 3 10.66 -49.00 41.01
C LYS A 3 10.23 -47.67 40.42
N ASN A 4 9.54 -47.78 39.28
CA ASN A 4 8.89 -46.75 38.49
C ASN A 4 7.99 -45.81 39.31
N SER A 5 8.14 -44.49 39.10
CA SER A 5 7.08 -43.51 39.34
C SER A 5 6.58 -42.99 37.99
N ILE A 6 5.34 -43.36 37.66
CA ILE A 6 4.59 -42.86 36.52
C ILE A 6 4.20 -41.41 36.84
N ASN A 7 4.79 -40.44 36.13
CA ASN A 7 4.35 -39.05 36.18
C ASN A 7 3.01 -38.94 35.44
N LYS A 8 1.94 -38.68 36.18
CA LYS A 8 0.64 -38.28 35.63
C LYS A 8 0.79 -36.88 35.04
N LEU A 9 0.70 -36.76 33.72
CA LEU A 9 0.50 -35.49 33.04
C LEU A 9 -0.91 -34.98 33.35
N THR A 10 -0.99 -33.90 34.11
CA THR A 10 -2.22 -33.11 34.31
C THR A 10 -2.50 -32.34 33.01
N PRO A 11 -3.70 -32.43 32.41
CA PRO A 11 -4.04 -31.59 31.28
C PRO A 11 -4.21 -30.16 31.78
N ILE A 12 -3.28 -29.27 31.41
CA ILE A 12 -3.45 -27.83 31.57
C ILE A 12 -4.53 -27.41 30.54
N PHE A 13 -5.75 -27.24 31.02
CA PHE A 13 -6.81 -26.58 30.28
C PHE A 13 -6.42 -25.10 30.14
N VAL A 14 -5.80 -24.74 29.01
CA VAL A 14 -5.64 -23.34 28.62
C VAL A 14 -7.03 -22.84 28.26
N LEU A 15 -7.69 -22.22 29.23
CA LEU A 15 -8.96 -21.54 29.02
C LEU A 15 -8.66 -20.30 28.15
N LEU A 16 -8.77 -20.45 26.83
CA LEU A 16 -8.84 -19.31 25.92
C LEU A 16 -10.13 -18.55 26.25
N PHE A 17 -10.01 -17.50 27.05
CA PHE A 17 -11.05 -16.48 27.11
C PHE A 17 -11.10 -15.81 25.73
N LEU A 18 -11.94 -16.35 24.85
CA LEU A 18 -12.54 -15.59 23.76
C LEU A 18 -13.38 -14.49 24.42
N ILE A 19 -12.74 -13.36 24.71
CA ILE A 19 -13.46 -12.13 24.98
C ILE A 19 -14.09 -11.74 23.65
N VAL A 20 -15.27 -12.30 23.39
CA VAL A 20 -16.19 -11.81 22.37
C VAL A 20 -16.71 -10.49 22.92
N PHE A 21 -15.96 -9.42 22.67
CA PHE A 21 -16.57 -8.10 22.72
C PHE A 21 -17.73 -8.14 21.73
N PRO A 22 -18.96 -7.79 22.14
CA PRO A 22 -19.98 -7.49 21.17
C PRO A 22 -19.39 -6.36 20.33
N ILE A 23 -19.10 -6.64 19.05
CA ILE A 23 -18.85 -5.60 18.07
C ILE A 23 -20.16 -4.82 18.05
N LYS A 24 -20.24 -3.76 18.87
CA LYS A 24 -21.20 -2.69 18.64
C LYS A 24 -20.96 -2.31 17.20
N GLY A 25 -21.96 -2.60 16.37
CA GLY A 25 -21.88 -2.35 14.95
C GLY A 25 -21.26 -0.99 14.70
N MET A 26 -20.37 -0.89 13.71
CA MET A 26 -19.83 0.39 13.25
C MET A 26 -21.03 1.30 12.93
N SER A 27 -21.42 2.13 13.90
CA SER A 27 -22.34 3.24 13.66
C SER A 27 -21.50 4.29 12.95
N GLN A 28 -21.45 4.18 11.63
CA GLN A 28 -20.76 5.13 10.75
C GLN A 28 -21.60 6.40 10.65
N THR A 29 -21.65 7.17 11.72
CA THR A 29 -21.85 8.60 11.59
C THR A 29 -20.56 9.17 11.02
N ALA A 30 -20.65 9.92 9.92
CA ALA A 30 -19.51 10.69 9.41
C ALA A 30 -18.87 11.44 10.60
N PRO A 31 -17.53 11.52 10.67
CA PRO A 31 -16.90 12.27 11.74
C PRO A 31 -17.48 13.70 11.80
N PRO A 32 -17.50 14.36 12.98
CA PRO A 32 -17.83 15.77 13.07
C PRO A 32 -17.08 16.60 12.01
N PRO A 33 -17.62 17.75 11.57
CA PRO A 33 -16.88 18.66 10.70
C PRO A 33 -15.46 18.87 11.27
N ASN A 34 -14.44 18.64 10.44
CA ASN A 34 -13.01 18.67 10.77
C ASN A 34 -12.39 17.38 11.35
N ARG A 35 -13.02 16.21 11.21
CA ARG A 35 -12.37 14.92 11.54
C ARG A 35 -12.25 14.02 10.31
N ILE A 36 -11.06 13.44 10.16
CA ILE A 36 -10.73 12.48 9.10
C ILE A 36 -11.19 11.07 9.52
N PRO A 37 -11.65 10.23 8.57
CA PRO A 37 -12.19 8.90 8.89
C PRO A 37 -11.10 7.85 9.19
N PHE A 38 -9.90 8.04 8.64
CA PHE A 38 -8.79 7.11 8.72
C PHE A 38 -7.51 7.87 9.06
N SER A 39 -6.63 7.28 9.86
CA SER A 39 -5.32 7.86 10.19
C SER A 39 -4.26 6.78 10.40
N THR A 40 -3.06 7.15 10.84
CA THR A 40 -2.02 6.20 11.26
C THR A 40 -1.56 6.48 12.69
N ASN A 41 -1.08 5.44 13.38
CA ASN A 41 -0.25 5.61 14.58
C ASN A 41 1.16 5.04 14.29
N SER A 42 1.98 4.73 15.29
CA SER A 42 3.34 4.21 15.08
C SER A 42 3.42 2.79 14.49
N SER A 43 2.31 2.05 14.42
CA SER A 43 2.30 0.62 14.07
C SER A 43 1.14 0.18 13.17
N HIS A 44 0.04 0.93 13.10
CA HIS A 44 -1.17 0.54 12.39
C HIS A 44 -1.77 1.70 11.59
N LEU A 45 -2.52 1.35 10.54
CA LEU A 45 -3.63 2.18 10.09
C LEU A 45 -4.72 2.16 11.18
N THR A 46 -5.45 3.26 11.35
CA THR A 46 -6.49 3.37 12.37
C THR A 46 -7.78 3.92 11.77
N ILE A 47 -8.91 3.53 12.34
CA ILE A 47 -10.25 3.93 11.91
C ILE A 47 -10.91 4.73 13.03
N TRP A 48 -11.57 5.84 12.67
CA TRP A 48 -12.43 6.57 13.59
C TRP A 48 -13.72 5.78 13.88
N ASN A 49 -13.94 5.39 15.13
CA ASN A 49 -15.13 4.60 15.51
C ASN A 49 -16.32 5.45 16.01
N GLY A 50 -16.24 6.78 15.94
CA GLY A 50 -17.19 7.72 16.53
C GLY A 50 -16.70 8.38 17.81
N ASN A 51 -15.72 7.80 18.51
CA ASN A 51 -15.16 8.30 19.76
C ASN A 51 -13.63 8.41 19.76
N GLU A 52 -12.94 7.45 19.17
CA GLU A 52 -11.48 7.40 19.11
C GLU A 52 -10.98 6.71 17.83
N PHE A 53 -9.68 6.84 17.56
CA PHE A 53 -9.01 6.07 16.52
C PHE A 53 -8.60 4.71 17.07
N VAL A 54 -9.14 3.64 16.50
CA VAL A 54 -8.79 2.26 16.87
C VAL A 54 -7.88 1.62 15.82
N PRO A 55 -6.87 0.83 16.23
CA PRO A 55 -6.03 0.08 15.29
C PRO A 55 -6.86 -0.82 14.38
N PHE A 56 -6.55 -0.79 13.09
CA PHE A 56 -7.17 -1.63 12.08
C PHE A 56 -6.18 -2.69 11.59
N PHE A 57 -6.52 -3.96 11.83
CA PHE A 57 -5.75 -5.07 11.31
C PHE A 57 -6.11 -5.32 9.84
N LEU A 58 -5.22 -4.91 8.94
CA LEU A 58 -5.41 -5.02 7.50
C LEU A 58 -5.28 -6.47 7.05
N LYS A 59 -6.35 -7.01 6.47
CA LYS A 59 -6.38 -8.27 5.73
C LYS A 59 -6.70 -7.94 4.29
N GLY A 60 -5.68 -7.55 3.55
CA GLY A 60 -5.79 -7.05 2.18
C GLY A 60 -5.58 -8.14 1.12
N MET A 61 -6.10 -7.91 -0.08
CA MET A 61 -5.54 -8.51 -1.31
C MET A 61 -5.35 -7.45 -2.38
N ASN A 62 -4.36 -7.67 -3.25
CA ASN A 62 -4.22 -6.89 -4.47
C ASN A 62 -5.28 -7.30 -5.49
N PHE A 63 -5.94 -6.30 -6.06
CA PHE A 63 -7.08 -6.50 -6.93
C PHE A 63 -6.77 -5.84 -8.28
N GLY A 64 -6.41 -6.69 -9.25
CA GLY A 64 -6.14 -6.29 -10.62
C GLY A 64 -7.42 -6.13 -11.46
N ILE A 65 -7.23 -5.71 -12.71
CA ILE A 65 -8.32 -5.33 -13.60
C ILE A 65 -8.65 -6.43 -14.63
N ALA A 66 -7.68 -7.29 -14.96
CA ALA A 66 -7.82 -8.29 -16.00
C ALA A 66 -8.71 -9.47 -15.57
N ILE A 67 -9.42 -10.03 -16.55
CA ILE A 67 -9.99 -11.38 -16.47
C ILE A 67 -9.16 -12.35 -17.31
N PRO A 68 -9.24 -13.68 -17.08
CA PRO A 68 -8.56 -14.65 -17.92
C PRO A 68 -8.80 -14.41 -19.41
N GLY A 69 -7.73 -14.38 -20.19
CA GLY A 69 -7.77 -14.14 -21.64
C GLY A 69 -7.83 -12.67 -22.07
N THR A 70 -7.62 -11.71 -21.15
CA THR A 70 -7.60 -10.27 -21.47
C THR A 70 -6.36 -9.59 -20.92
N PHE A 71 -5.91 -8.52 -21.57
CA PHE A 71 -4.90 -7.63 -21.01
C PHE A 71 -5.50 -6.73 -19.92
N PRO A 72 -4.73 -6.34 -18.89
CA PRO A 72 -5.20 -5.39 -17.88
C PRO A 72 -5.73 -4.08 -18.46
N SER A 73 -5.15 -3.65 -19.59
CA SER A 73 -5.50 -2.45 -20.36
C SER A 73 -6.90 -2.51 -21.00
N GLU A 74 -7.50 -3.70 -21.15
CA GLU A 74 -8.85 -3.88 -21.70
C GLU A 74 -9.94 -3.63 -20.66
N LEU A 75 -9.58 -3.70 -19.37
CA LEU A 75 -10.51 -3.49 -18.24
C LEU A 75 -11.82 -4.28 -18.41
N ALA A 76 -11.77 -5.56 -18.74
CA ALA A 76 -12.94 -6.32 -19.24
C ALA A 76 -13.95 -6.75 -18.17
N ALA A 77 -13.59 -6.76 -16.88
CA ALA A 77 -14.44 -7.25 -15.80
C ALA A 77 -15.83 -6.57 -15.73
N THR A 78 -16.90 -7.36 -15.63
CA THR A 78 -18.29 -6.86 -15.62
C THR A 78 -18.77 -6.49 -14.21
N ARG A 79 -19.96 -5.87 -14.09
CA ARG A 79 -20.59 -5.61 -12.79
C ARG A 79 -20.88 -6.90 -12.01
N SER A 80 -21.32 -7.95 -12.72
CA SER A 80 -21.57 -9.26 -12.13
C SER A 80 -20.30 -9.91 -11.62
N ASP A 81 -19.17 -9.73 -12.31
CA ASP A 81 -17.87 -10.21 -11.84
C ASP A 81 -17.49 -9.53 -10.54
N TYR A 82 -17.53 -8.19 -10.49
CA TYR A 82 -17.24 -7.44 -9.25
C TYR A 82 -18.16 -7.85 -8.09
N ALA A 83 -19.47 -7.95 -8.31
CA ALA A 83 -20.41 -8.32 -7.27
C ALA A 83 -20.19 -9.76 -6.75
N ARG A 84 -19.77 -10.68 -7.63
CA ARG A 84 -19.40 -12.05 -7.25
C ARG A 84 -18.08 -12.06 -6.48
N TRP A 85 -17.06 -11.37 -6.98
CA TRP A 85 -15.75 -11.32 -6.34
C TRP A 85 -15.81 -10.66 -4.98
N PHE A 86 -16.49 -9.52 -4.80
CA PHE A 86 -16.59 -8.87 -3.48
C PHE A 86 -17.20 -9.79 -2.41
N ARG A 87 -18.17 -10.64 -2.77
CA ARG A 87 -18.66 -11.70 -1.87
C ARG A 87 -17.58 -12.70 -1.53
N GLN A 88 -16.92 -13.29 -2.54
CA GLN A 88 -15.85 -14.28 -2.34
C GLN A 88 -14.69 -13.73 -1.49
N ILE A 89 -14.34 -12.47 -1.71
CA ILE A 89 -13.31 -11.73 -0.97
C ILE A 89 -13.68 -11.64 0.52
N LYS A 90 -14.92 -11.25 0.82
CA LYS A 90 -15.41 -11.18 2.21
C LYS A 90 -15.58 -12.56 2.83
N ASP A 91 -16.06 -13.54 2.08
CA ASP A 91 -16.22 -14.93 2.52
C ASP A 91 -14.87 -15.57 2.88
N ALA A 92 -13.80 -15.22 2.16
CA ALA A 92 -12.42 -15.62 2.48
C ALA A 92 -11.83 -14.86 3.70
N GLY A 93 -12.54 -13.89 4.27
CA GLY A 93 -12.15 -13.18 5.49
C GLY A 93 -11.31 -11.92 5.30
N PHE A 94 -11.09 -11.48 4.05
CA PHE A 94 -10.43 -10.21 3.75
C PHE A 94 -11.34 -9.03 4.08
N ASN A 95 -10.72 -7.91 4.47
CA ASN A 95 -11.43 -6.68 4.84
C ASN A 95 -11.06 -5.47 3.99
N ALA A 96 -10.05 -5.60 3.12
CA ALA A 96 -9.68 -4.56 2.18
C ALA A 96 -9.18 -5.14 0.85
N ILE A 97 -9.24 -4.31 -0.19
CA ILE A 97 -8.57 -4.54 -1.47
C ILE A 97 -7.61 -3.39 -1.78
N ARG A 98 -6.44 -3.68 -2.36
CA ARG A 98 -5.53 -2.67 -2.91
C ARG A 98 -5.69 -2.65 -4.42
N LEU A 99 -5.96 -1.47 -4.97
CA LEU A 99 -5.97 -1.23 -6.40
C LEU A 99 -4.60 -0.68 -6.82
N TYR A 100 -4.17 -0.97 -8.05
CA TYR A 100 -2.93 -0.42 -8.61
C TYR A 100 -3.15 0.95 -9.26
N THR A 101 -4.33 1.14 -9.84
CA THR A 101 -4.70 2.33 -10.61
C THR A 101 -6.22 2.50 -10.59
N LEU A 102 -6.73 3.48 -11.34
CA LEU A 102 -8.16 3.73 -11.48
C LEU A 102 -8.85 2.59 -12.25
N HIS A 103 -9.92 2.01 -11.67
CA HIS A 103 -10.82 1.10 -12.38
C HIS A 103 -11.95 1.87 -13.09
N PHE A 104 -12.70 1.21 -13.99
CA PHE A 104 -13.87 1.84 -14.61
C PHE A 104 -14.96 2.22 -13.59
N PRO A 105 -15.83 3.23 -13.88
CA PRO A 105 -16.89 3.69 -12.96
C PRO A 105 -17.74 2.56 -12.36
N ARG A 106 -18.01 1.53 -13.18
CA ARG A 106 -18.80 0.37 -12.75
C ARG A 106 -18.22 -0.41 -11.57
N PHE A 107 -16.90 -0.42 -11.38
CA PHE A 107 -16.27 -1.03 -10.21
C PHE A 107 -16.72 -0.31 -8.93
N TYR A 108 -16.56 1.01 -8.91
CA TYR A 108 -16.89 1.86 -7.76
C TYR A 108 -18.39 1.86 -7.45
N GLU A 109 -19.22 1.86 -8.49
CA GLU A 109 -20.68 1.73 -8.32
C GLU A 109 -21.09 0.40 -7.66
N VAL A 110 -20.46 -0.71 -8.06
CA VAL A 110 -20.73 -2.02 -7.44
C VAL A 110 -20.17 -2.08 -6.02
N LEU A 111 -19.00 -1.47 -5.77
CA LEU A 111 -18.40 -1.42 -4.43
C LEU A 111 -19.28 -0.62 -3.46
N ASP A 112 -19.80 0.54 -3.87
CA ASP A 112 -20.71 1.33 -3.04
C ASP A 112 -22.00 0.56 -2.73
N SER A 113 -22.60 -0.06 -3.76
CA SER A 113 -23.81 -0.89 -3.60
C SER A 113 -23.57 -2.04 -2.63
N PHE A 114 -22.45 -2.75 -2.78
CA PHE A 114 -22.04 -3.83 -1.89
C PHE A 114 -21.87 -3.36 -0.45
N ASN A 115 -21.16 -2.25 -0.22
CA ASN A 115 -20.90 -1.74 1.12
C ASN A 115 -22.15 -1.17 1.80
N ARG A 116 -23.05 -0.52 1.05
CA ARG A 116 -24.34 -0.05 1.57
C ARG A 116 -25.27 -1.19 1.99
N ALA A 117 -25.21 -2.32 1.30
CA ALA A 117 -25.90 -3.54 1.70
C ALA A 117 -25.26 -4.23 2.92
N ASN A 118 -24.00 -3.90 3.24
CA ASN A 118 -23.20 -4.52 4.30
C ASN A 118 -22.57 -3.47 5.25
N PRO A 119 -23.36 -2.56 5.87
CA PRO A 119 -22.83 -1.41 6.59
C PRO A 119 -21.98 -1.78 7.83
N GLN A 120 -22.22 -2.96 8.40
CA GLN A 120 -21.48 -3.46 9.58
C GLN A 120 -20.17 -4.14 9.23
N ASN A 121 -19.95 -4.50 7.96
CA ASN A 121 -18.76 -5.20 7.52
C ASN A 121 -18.39 -4.81 6.07
N PRO A 122 -18.12 -3.51 5.80
CA PRO A 122 -17.80 -3.07 4.47
C PRO A 122 -16.49 -3.71 3.97
N LEU A 123 -16.31 -3.72 2.65
CA LEU A 123 -15.02 -3.93 2.00
C LEU A 123 -14.37 -2.56 1.78
N LEU A 124 -13.29 -2.28 2.50
CA LEU A 124 -12.52 -1.06 2.31
C LEU A 124 -11.58 -1.21 1.09
N PHE A 125 -11.06 -0.11 0.59
CA PHE A 125 -10.03 -0.18 -0.45
C PHE A 125 -8.90 0.81 -0.22
N ILE A 126 -7.71 0.44 -0.69
CA ILE A 126 -6.55 1.33 -0.83
C ILE A 126 -6.45 1.72 -2.29
N GLN A 127 -6.54 3.02 -2.58
CA GLN A 127 -6.48 3.53 -3.95
C GLN A 127 -5.02 3.65 -4.39
N GLY A 128 -4.64 2.84 -5.37
CA GLY A 128 -3.38 3.01 -6.10
C GLY A 128 -3.46 4.18 -7.07
N VAL A 129 -2.35 4.92 -7.22
CA VAL A 129 -2.19 5.90 -8.29
C VAL A 129 -0.92 5.57 -9.05
N TRP A 130 -1.08 5.04 -10.26
CA TRP A 130 0.04 4.56 -11.06
C TRP A 130 0.93 5.72 -11.54
N LEU A 131 2.24 5.53 -11.46
CA LEU A 131 3.25 6.42 -12.05
C LEU A 131 3.65 5.87 -13.42
N GLU A 132 3.33 6.60 -14.47
CA GLU A 132 3.67 6.20 -15.85
C GLU A 132 5.18 6.07 -16.08
N GLU A 133 5.57 5.07 -16.87
CA GLU A 133 6.97 4.77 -17.21
C GLU A 133 7.22 4.67 -18.71
N GLU A 134 6.16 4.51 -19.50
CA GLU A 134 6.23 4.32 -20.96
C GLU A 134 5.90 5.59 -21.75
N LEU A 135 6.06 6.77 -21.14
CA LEU A 135 5.80 8.04 -21.82
C LEU A 135 6.87 8.29 -22.90
N TYR A 136 6.41 8.66 -24.11
CA TYR A 136 7.30 8.96 -25.22
C TYR A 136 8.32 10.04 -24.84
N GLY A 137 9.60 9.71 -24.99
CA GLY A 137 10.71 10.61 -24.67
C GLY A 137 11.07 10.69 -23.19
N TYR A 138 10.54 9.82 -22.33
CA TYR A 138 10.87 9.80 -20.91
C TYR A 138 12.38 9.59 -20.68
N PRO A 139 13.11 10.56 -20.09
CA PRO A 139 14.57 10.49 -19.97
C PRO A 139 15.05 9.74 -18.71
N LYS A 140 14.17 8.97 -18.06
CA LYS A 140 14.40 8.33 -16.76
C LYS A 140 14.66 9.33 -15.61
N ASP A 141 14.05 10.52 -15.67
CA ASP A 141 14.10 11.54 -14.61
C ASP A 141 12.71 11.67 -13.97
N LEU A 142 12.55 11.24 -12.72
CA LEU A 142 11.27 11.25 -12.01
C LEU A 142 10.63 12.65 -11.98
N LYS A 143 11.44 13.71 -11.94
CA LYS A 143 10.91 15.08 -11.95
C LYS A 143 10.24 15.43 -13.27
N TRP A 144 10.68 14.83 -14.38
CA TRP A 144 10.03 14.96 -15.69
C TRP A 144 8.60 14.38 -15.67
N LEU A 145 8.33 13.34 -14.88
CA LEU A 145 6.99 12.74 -14.73
C LEU A 145 6.03 13.56 -13.84
N THR A 146 6.50 14.63 -13.20
CA THR A 146 5.68 15.43 -12.27
C THR A 146 4.34 15.89 -12.86
N PRO A 147 4.27 16.47 -14.08
CA PRO A 147 3.00 16.96 -14.61
C PRO A 147 1.99 15.83 -14.87
N SER A 148 2.43 14.72 -15.46
CA SER A 148 1.55 13.58 -15.75
C SER A 148 1.09 12.89 -14.47
N PHE A 149 1.99 12.71 -13.50
CA PHE A 149 1.66 12.07 -12.24
C PHE A 149 0.71 12.90 -11.38
N ARG A 150 0.91 14.22 -11.32
CA ARG A 150 -0.05 15.13 -10.66
C ARG A 150 -1.44 15.08 -11.30
N ASN A 151 -1.53 14.97 -12.62
CA ASN A 151 -2.82 14.78 -13.28
C ASN A 151 -3.47 13.44 -12.91
N GLU A 152 -2.70 12.36 -12.89
CA GLU A 152 -3.19 11.03 -12.49
C GLU A 152 -3.67 11.01 -11.03
N ILE A 153 -2.93 11.64 -10.11
CA ILE A 153 -3.32 11.84 -8.70
C ILE A 153 -4.66 12.57 -8.61
N LYS A 154 -4.78 13.72 -9.29
CA LYS A 154 -6.01 14.51 -9.30
C LYS A 154 -7.18 13.71 -9.85
N GLU A 155 -6.99 13.01 -10.96
CA GLU A 155 -8.01 12.17 -11.58
C GLU A 155 -8.50 11.07 -10.66
N ASN A 156 -7.59 10.38 -9.98
CA ASN A 156 -7.94 9.31 -9.05
C ASN A 156 -8.74 9.84 -7.86
N ILE A 157 -8.28 10.93 -7.24
CA ILE A 157 -9.00 11.55 -6.11
C ILE A 157 -10.38 12.03 -6.57
N ASP A 158 -10.47 12.82 -7.64
CA ASP A 158 -11.73 13.37 -8.13
C ASP A 158 -12.72 12.25 -8.54
N ALA A 159 -12.22 11.15 -9.12
CA ALA A 159 -13.05 10.02 -9.52
C ALA A 159 -13.64 9.26 -8.32
N ILE A 160 -12.86 8.98 -7.27
CA ILE A 160 -13.39 8.28 -6.09
C ILE A 160 -14.39 9.13 -5.30
N HIS A 161 -14.34 10.45 -5.46
CA HIS A 161 -15.32 11.40 -4.93
C HIS A 161 -16.55 11.58 -5.83
N GLY A 162 -16.65 10.84 -6.94
CA GLY A 162 -17.77 10.96 -7.87
C GLY A 162 -17.83 12.31 -8.61
N ASN A 163 -16.69 12.97 -8.77
CA ASN A 163 -16.58 14.32 -9.31
C ASN A 163 -15.65 14.37 -10.54
N ARG A 164 -15.69 13.36 -11.40
CA ARG A 164 -14.82 13.32 -12.58
C ARG A 164 -15.49 12.72 -13.80
N THR A 165 -15.27 13.36 -14.95
CA THR A 165 -15.48 12.74 -16.25
C THR A 165 -14.15 12.67 -16.97
N ILE A 166 -13.78 11.48 -17.44
CA ILE A 166 -12.54 11.21 -18.15
C ILE A 166 -12.91 10.76 -19.57
N ALA A 167 -12.35 11.42 -20.58
CA ALA A 167 -12.55 11.04 -21.98
C ALA A 167 -11.96 9.65 -22.27
N SER A 168 -12.49 8.96 -23.28
CA SER A 168 -11.97 7.65 -23.68
C SER A 168 -10.48 7.72 -23.99
N ARG A 169 -9.74 6.74 -23.47
CA ARG A 169 -8.29 6.63 -23.62
C ARG A 169 -7.87 5.17 -23.59
N ARG A 170 -6.80 4.84 -24.30
CA ARG A 170 -6.28 3.48 -24.39
C ARG A 170 -5.59 3.09 -23.09
N GLY A 171 -5.84 1.87 -22.63
CA GLY A 171 -5.13 1.24 -21.52
C GLY A 171 -5.35 1.83 -20.14
N LYS A 172 -6.28 2.77 -20.00
CA LYS A 172 -6.64 3.39 -18.72
C LYS A 172 -8.15 3.49 -18.57
N ALA A 173 -8.62 3.49 -17.33
CA ALA A 173 -10.01 3.75 -17.05
C ALA A 173 -10.44 5.14 -17.54
N TYR A 174 -11.69 5.22 -17.99
CA TYR A 174 -12.36 6.42 -18.45
C TYR A 174 -13.87 6.34 -18.15
N GLY A 175 -14.61 7.41 -18.43
CA GLY A 175 -16.05 7.47 -18.26
C GLY A 175 -16.47 8.51 -17.23
N ASN A 176 -17.74 8.43 -16.83
CA ASN A 176 -18.33 9.38 -15.89
C ASN A 176 -18.37 8.77 -14.48
N PHE A 177 -17.50 9.25 -13.60
CA PHE A 177 -17.45 8.86 -12.20
C PHE A 177 -18.38 9.76 -11.41
N ARG A 178 -19.56 9.24 -11.05
CA ARG A 178 -20.60 9.97 -10.31
C ARG A 178 -20.85 9.43 -8.90
N THR A 179 -20.31 8.26 -8.59
CA THR A 179 -20.54 7.58 -7.31
C THR A 179 -19.41 7.94 -6.36
N ASP A 180 -19.73 8.65 -5.29
CA ASP A 180 -18.78 8.95 -4.22
C ASP A 180 -18.56 7.70 -3.34
N VAL A 181 -17.41 7.07 -3.53
CA VAL A 181 -16.90 5.93 -2.76
C VAL A 181 -15.83 6.34 -1.77
N SER A 182 -15.52 7.62 -1.62
CA SER A 182 -14.40 8.11 -0.81
C SER A 182 -14.49 7.68 0.66
N ARG A 183 -15.70 7.47 1.17
CA ARG A 183 -15.95 6.93 2.53
C ARG A 183 -15.40 5.51 2.73
N TRP A 184 -15.25 4.73 1.66
CA TRP A 184 -14.71 3.37 1.67
C TRP A 184 -13.21 3.33 1.36
N CYS A 185 -12.62 4.46 0.96
CA CYS A 185 -11.20 4.60 0.67
C CYS A 185 -10.43 4.71 2.00
N LEU A 186 -9.70 3.66 2.37
CA LEU A 186 -8.90 3.56 3.59
C LEU A 186 -7.63 4.40 3.49
N ALA A 187 -6.95 4.37 2.35
CA ALA A 187 -5.63 4.98 2.15
C ALA A 187 -5.31 5.16 0.66
N PHE A 188 -4.25 5.93 0.37
CA PHE A 188 -3.62 5.98 -0.94
C PHE A 188 -2.22 5.35 -0.91
N ILE A 189 -1.90 4.59 -1.95
CA ILE A 189 -0.52 4.20 -2.27
C ILE A 189 -0.23 4.77 -3.65
N ILE A 190 0.62 5.79 -3.73
CA ILE A 190 0.96 6.43 -4.99
C ILE A 190 2.27 5.87 -5.54
N GLY A 191 2.44 5.86 -6.86
CA GLY A 191 3.65 5.35 -7.50
C GLY A 191 3.56 3.88 -7.89
N ARG A 192 4.73 3.30 -8.14
CA ARG A 192 4.95 1.91 -8.54
C ARG A 192 6.32 1.45 -8.02
N GLU A 193 6.72 0.24 -8.40
CA GLU A 193 8.10 -0.25 -8.29
C GLU A 193 9.04 0.58 -9.20
N ILE A 194 9.46 1.76 -8.74
CA ILE A 194 10.36 2.65 -9.48
C ILE A 194 11.70 1.94 -9.70
N HIS A 195 12.27 2.02 -10.91
CA HIS A 195 13.57 1.42 -11.16
C HIS A 195 14.72 2.25 -10.56
N GLY A 196 15.74 1.58 -10.00
CA GLY A 196 16.95 2.23 -9.46
C GLY A 196 17.62 3.20 -10.42
N ILE A 197 17.60 2.91 -11.72
CA ILE A 197 18.17 3.79 -12.75
C ILE A 197 17.45 5.14 -12.84
N GLU A 198 16.15 5.19 -12.57
CA GLU A 198 15.38 6.43 -12.58
C GLU A 198 15.73 7.30 -11.37
N VAL A 199 15.95 6.65 -10.21
CA VAL A 199 16.40 7.31 -8.97
C VAL A 199 17.81 7.88 -9.17
N ALA A 200 18.77 7.06 -9.59
CA ALA A 200 20.15 7.48 -9.83
C ALA A 200 20.25 8.62 -10.85
N ARG A 201 19.44 8.55 -11.92
CA ARG A 201 19.38 9.60 -12.95
C ARG A 201 18.78 10.90 -12.41
N THR A 202 17.69 10.83 -11.65
CA THR A 202 17.08 12.00 -10.99
C THR A 202 18.07 12.64 -10.03
N ASP A 203 18.73 11.84 -9.21
CA ASP A 203 19.65 12.32 -8.18
C ASP A 203 20.89 13.00 -8.79
N SER A 204 21.41 12.46 -9.89
CA SER A 204 22.55 13.06 -10.62
C SER A 204 22.20 14.38 -11.32
N ILE A 205 21.03 14.47 -11.98
CA ILE A 205 20.62 15.70 -12.69
C ILE A 205 20.31 16.83 -11.71
N HIS A 206 19.74 16.49 -10.54
CA HIS A 206 19.18 17.46 -9.60
C HIS A 206 19.98 17.55 -8.29
N ALA A 207 21.27 17.21 -8.29
CA ALA A 207 22.12 17.08 -7.09
C ALA A 207 22.13 18.28 -6.12
N GLY A 208 21.75 19.48 -6.57
CA GLY A 208 21.59 20.66 -5.71
C GLY A 208 20.31 20.69 -4.86
N VAL A 209 19.38 19.75 -5.05
CA VAL A 209 18.09 19.68 -4.35
C VAL A 209 18.18 18.65 -3.23
N ASN A 210 18.08 19.10 -1.98
CA ASN A 210 18.23 18.21 -0.82
C ASN A 210 17.22 18.41 0.31
N ARG A 211 16.21 19.27 0.08
CA ARG A 211 15.14 19.52 1.04
C ARG A 211 13.86 19.97 0.35
N PHE A 212 12.74 19.74 1.00
CA PHE A 212 11.45 20.28 0.64
C PHE A 212 10.57 20.44 1.88
N ILE A 213 9.79 21.52 1.93
CA ILE A 213 8.80 21.78 2.98
C ILE A 213 7.51 22.17 2.26
N GLY A 214 6.50 21.32 2.35
CA GLY A 214 5.16 21.54 1.81
C GLY A 214 4.16 21.92 2.90
N ASN A 215 2.87 21.74 2.60
CA ASN A 215 1.79 22.03 3.55
C ASN A 215 1.60 20.91 4.58
N HIS A 216 1.83 19.67 4.17
CA HIS A 216 1.52 18.44 4.90
C HIS A 216 2.76 17.61 5.20
N PHE A 217 3.77 17.64 4.31
CA PHE A 217 5.02 16.91 4.50
C PHE A 217 6.26 17.75 4.23
N GLY A 218 7.35 17.39 4.89
CA GLY A 218 8.68 17.93 4.63
C GLY A 218 9.76 16.85 4.73
N ILE A 219 10.90 17.11 4.12
CA ILE A 219 12.08 16.26 4.21
C ILE A 219 13.35 17.12 4.06
N GLU A 220 14.40 16.78 4.80
CA GLU A 220 15.68 17.49 4.81
C GLU A 220 16.84 16.48 4.75
N ASN A 221 18.00 16.94 4.27
CA ASN A 221 19.19 16.12 4.05
C ASN A 221 18.91 14.89 3.17
N ALA A 222 18.04 15.06 2.20
CA ALA A 222 17.46 14.00 1.37
C ALA A 222 18.02 14.02 -0.05
N SER A 223 17.91 12.91 -0.77
CA SER A 223 18.22 12.86 -2.19
C SER A 223 17.17 13.64 -3.02
N PRO A 224 17.50 14.07 -4.25
CA PRO A 224 16.51 14.69 -5.13
C PRO A 224 15.27 13.83 -5.39
N SER A 225 15.40 12.50 -5.45
CA SER A 225 14.28 11.57 -5.61
C SER A 225 13.41 11.46 -4.35
N GLU A 226 14.02 11.43 -3.16
CA GLU A 226 13.28 11.49 -1.88
C GLU A 226 12.52 12.81 -1.73
N VAL A 227 13.14 13.92 -2.16
CA VAL A 227 12.49 15.24 -2.24
C VAL A 227 11.29 15.20 -3.20
N TRP A 228 11.46 14.63 -4.39
CA TRP A 228 10.38 14.50 -5.36
C TRP A 228 9.22 13.62 -4.84
N ALA A 229 9.52 12.47 -4.23
CA ALA A 229 8.52 11.61 -3.61
C ALA A 229 7.73 12.37 -2.52
N THR A 230 8.43 13.11 -1.67
CA THR A 230 7.81 13.96 -0.64
C THR A 230 6.89 15.02 -1.24
N GLN A 231 7.29 15.65 -2.36
CA GLN A 231 6.44 16.60 -3.09
C GLN A 231 5.15 15.96 -3.63
N MET A 232 5.21 14.70 -4.07
CA MET A 232 4.04 14.00 -4.60
C MET A 232 3.08 13.55 -3.49
N LEU A 233 3.62 13.13 -2.34
CA LEU A 233 2.82 12.89 -1.13
C LEU A 233 2.10 14.16 -0.68
N ASP A 234 2.82 15.29 -0.61
CA ASP A 234 2.27 16.59 -0.21
C ASP A 234 1.19 17.08 -1.18
N TYR A 235 1.42 16.93 -2.48
CA TYR A 235 0.45 17.28 -3.51
C TYR A 235 -0.85 16.46 -3.39
N THR A 236 -0.72 15.15 -3.16
CA THR A 236 -1.87 14.25 -3.01
C THR A 236 -2.74 14.61 -1.81
N VAL A 237 -2.13 14.92 -0.66
CA VAL A 237 -2.87 15.35 0.53
C VAL A 237 -3.43 16.76 0.37
N SER A 238 -2.67 17.68 -0.23
CA SER A 238 -3.14 19.04 -0.52
C SER A 238 -4.40 19.04 -1.38
N HIS A 239 -4.44 18.22 -2.44
CA HIS A 239 -5.61 18.13 -3.33
C HIS A 239 -6.84 17.60 -2.60
N GLN A 240 -6.71 16.58 -1.74
CA GLN A 240 -7.81 16.08 -0.91
C GLN A 240 -8.32 17.16 0.06
N GLN A 241 -7.40 17.84 0.76
CA GLN A 241 -7.74 18.84 1.76
C GLN A 241 -8.45 20.05 1.13
N GLN A 242 -7.95 20.54 0.00
CA GLN A 242 -8.46 21.75 -0.65
C GLN A 242 -9.82 21.54 -1.33
N ASN A 243 -10.05 20.36 -1.93
CA ASN A 243 -11.25 20.11 -2.73
C ASN A 243 -12.34 19.34 -1.98
N TYR A 244 -11.97 18.56 -0.97
CA TYR A 244 -12.88 17.65 -0.28
C TYR A 244 -12.83 17.76 1.25
N ASN A 245 -12.06 18.71 1.79
CA ASN A 245 -11.90 18.96 3.23
C ASN A 245 -11.63 17.69 4.04
N THR A 246 -10.81 16.79 3.49
CA THR A 246 -10.48 15.51 4.12
C THR A 246 -9.04 15.13 3.80
N GLN A 247 -8.52 14.15 4.55
CA GLN A 247 -7.28 13.46 4.23
C GLN A 247 -7.47 11.95 4.40
N ARG A 248 -6.51 11.18 3.88
CA ARG A 248 -6.38 9.74 4.06
C ARG A 248 -4.91 9.41 4.35
N PRO A 249 -4.64 8.33 5.11
CA PRO A 249 -3.30 7.76 5.19
C PRO A 249 -2.72 7.62 3.79
N ILE A 250 -1.45 7.97 3.64
CA ILE A 250 -0.78 7.94 2.35
C ILE A 250 0.58 7.25 2.46
N SER A 251 0.96 6.57 1.38
CA SER A 251 2.28 6.00 1.17
C SER A 251 2.72 6.20 -0.28
N MET A 252 4.03 6.08 -0.50
CA MET A 252 4.61 5.85 -1.82
C MET A 252 4.93 4.36 -1.93
N SER A 253 4.59 3.75 -3.07
CA SER A 253 4.96 2.36 -3.35
C SER A 253 6.49 2.24 -3.35
N SER A 254 7.01 1.23 -2.67
CA SER A 254 8.42 0.85 -2.68
C SER A 254 8.55 -0.68 -2.77
N TRP A 255 9.77 -1.15 -2.98
CA TRP A 255 10.14 -2.54 -3.20
C TRP A 255 11.62 -2.71 -2.84
N PRO A 256 12.14 -3.94 -2.65
CA PRO A 256 13.38 -4.14 -1.92
C PRO A 256 14.59 -3.52 -2.64
N THR A 257 14.53 -3.41 -3.97
CA THR A 257 15.63 -2.86 -4.77
C THR A 257 15.86 -1.36 -4.59
N LEU A 258 14.93 -0.68 -3.92
CA LEU A 258 15.03 0.72 -3.52
C LEU A 258 15.00 0.89 -2.00
N ASP A 259 15.09 -0.20 -1.25
CA ASP A 259 15.10 -0.10 0.19
C ASP A 259 16.43 0.49 0.70
N PRO A 260 16.43 1.12 1.89
CA PRO A 260 17.60 1.82 2.39
C PRO A 260 18.54 0.93 3.22
N LEU A 261 18.33 -0.40 3.21
CA LEU A 261 19.14 -1.34 3.97
C LEU A 261 20.42 -1.69 3.20
N PRO A 262 21.51 -2.03 3.91
CA PRO A 262 22.74 -2.44 3.25
C PRO A 262 22.67 -3.90 2.75
N HIS A 263 22.98 -4.12 1.48
CA HIS A 263 23.02 -5.46 0.85
C HIS A 263 24.40 -5.84 0.31
N PRO A 264 25.43 -6.00 1.16
CA PRO A 264 26.82 -6.23 0.71
C PRO A 264 27.04 -7.56 -0.03
N GLU A 265 26.09 -8.49 0.07
CA GLU A 265 26.13 -9.81 -0.57
C GLU A 265 25.25 -9.86 -1.84
N GLU A 266 24.60 -8.76 -2.23
CA GLU A 266 23.89 -8.67 -3.51
C GLU A 266 24.89 -8.62 -4.67
N GLN A 267 24.71 -9.53 -5.64
CA GLN A 267 25.62 -9.68 -6.77
C GLN A 267 25.16 -8.89 -7.99
N ASN A 268 23.85 -8.63 -8.10
CA ASN A 268 23.32 -7.81 -9.17
C ASN A 268 23.28 -6.34 -8.71
N PRO A 269 24.20 -5.48 -9.18
CA PRO A 269 24.27 -4.09 -8.74
C PRO A 269 23.03 -3.28 -9.13
N ASP A 270 22.23 -3.74 -10.10
CA ASP A 270 20.98 -3.07 -10.45
C ASP A 270 19.88 -3.26 -9.37
N GLU A 271 19.98 -4.31 -8.54
CA GLU A 271 19.04 -4.62 -7.46
C GLU A 271 19.37 -3.86 -6.16
N ASP A 272 20.50 -3.16 -6.09
CA ASP A 272 20.93 -2.31 -4.96
C ASP A 272 21.58 -1.01 -5.47
N LEU A 273 21.09 -0.49 -6.61
CA LEU A 273 21.69 0.64 -7.33
C LEU A 273 21.45 1.98 -6.63
N ALA A 274 20.28 2.13 -6.01
CA ALA A 274 19.81 3.38 -5.41
C ALA A 274 18.75 3.09 -4.35
N HIS A 275 18.49 4.05 -3.46
CA HIS A 275 17.48 3.92 -2.41
C HIS A 275 16.58 5.15 -2.37
N ILE A 276 15.39 4.97 -1.80
CA ILE A 276 14.50 6.07 -1.38
C ILE A 276 14.14 5.86 0.09
N ASP A 277 14.74 6.65 0.99
CA ASP A 277 14.47 6.55 2.43
C ASP A 277 13.52 7.65 2.93
N LEU A 278 12.26 7.27 3.14
CA LEU A 278 11.25 8.14 3.74
C LEU A 278 11.18 8.05 5.28
N SER A 279 12.16 7.42 5.95
CA SER A 279 12.20 7.31 7.43
C SER A 279 12.29 8.69 8.10
N ARG A 280 12.87 9.66 7.40
CA ARG A 280 13.09 11.05 7.83
C ARG A 280 11.95 11.99 7.49
N LEU A 281 10.86 11.49 6.90
CA LEU A 281 9.69 12.29 6.56
C LEU A 281 9.14 13.02 7.80
N GLN A 282 8.91 14.31 7.63
CA GLN A 282 8.29 15.18 8.63
C GLN A 282 6.81 15.35 8.30
N LEU A 283 5.94 15.10 9.28
CA LEU A 283 4.50 15.33 9.16
C LEU A 283 4.20 16.71 9.74
N LEU A 284 3.62 17.60 8.93
CA LEU A 284 3.36 18.99 9.31
C LEU A 284 1.87 19.20 9.63
N ASN A 285 1.01 19.20 8.61
CA ASN A 285 -0.46 19.27 8.74
C ASN A 285 -1.13 18.00 8.19
N ALA A 286 -0.57 16.84 8.51
CA ALA A 286 -1.00 15.54 7.99
C ALA A 286 -1.63 14.65 9.09
N PRO A 287 -2.80 15.01 9.68
CA PRO A 287 -3.42 14.21 10.73
C PRO A 287 -3.78 12.78 10.30
N ALA A 288 -3.94 12.53 8.99
CA ALA A 288 -4.17 11.17 8.48
C ALA A 288 -2.89 10.32 8.45
N GLY A 289 -1.75 10.98 8.55
CA GLY A 289 -0.46 10.35 8.68
C GLY A 289 0.08 9.72 7.40
N PHE A 290 1.27 9.16 7.56
CA PHE A 290 2.02 8.41 6.57
C PHE A 290 2.19 6.98 7.08
N PHE A 291 2.28 6.04 6.15
CA PHE A 291 2.74 4.68 6.41
C PHE A 291 3.73 4.28 5.32
N VAL A 292 4.59 3.33 5.63
CA VAL A 292 5.54 2.77 4.68
C VAL A 292 4.90 1.56 4.02
N SER A 293 5.00 1.46 2.70
CA SER A 293 4.51 0.31 1.94
C SER A 293 5.59 -0.30 1.07
N TYR A 294 5.87 -1.59 1.29
CA TYR A 294 6.79 -2.37 0.46
C TYR A 294 6.06 -3.49 -0.27
N HIS A 295 6.43 -3.71 -1.52
CA HIS A 295 6.27 -5.01 -2.15
C HIS A 295 7.49 -5.82 -1.72
N ALA A 296 7.28 -7.00 -1.15
CA ALA A 296 8.38 -7.81 -0.64
C ALA A 296 8.06 -9.28 -0.84
N TYR A 297 8.83 -9.94 -1.70
CA TYR A 297 8.65 -11.35 -2.02
C TYR A 297 9.77 -12.15 -1.37
N PRO A 298 9.48 -13.34 -0.82
CA PRO A 298 10.50 -14.13 -0.12
C PRO A 298 11.62 -14.64 -1.04
N TYR A 299 11.40 -14.61 -2.37
CA TYR A 299 12.32 -15.15 -3.37
C TYR A 299 13.05 -14.08 -4.21
N TYR A 300 12.78 -12.78 -3.99
CA TYR A 300 13.37 -11.71 -4.79
C TYR A 300 13.42 -10.38 -4.01
N PRO A 301 14.54 -9.64 -4.07
CA PRO A 301 15.81 -9.95 -4.75
C PRO A 301 16.62 -11.06 -4.08
N ASN A 302 17.77 -11.39 -4.69
CA ASN A 302 18.64 -12.47 -4.22
C ASN A 302 19.08 -12.25 -2.77
N PHE A 303 19.41 -11.02 -2.37
CA PHE A 303 19.82 -10.75 -1.00
C PHE A 303 18.82 -11.25 0.06
N ILE A 304 17.51 -11.28 -0.21
CA ILE A 304 16.50 -11.81 0.74
C ILE A 304 16.75 -13.29 1.03
N SER A 305 17.18 -14.05 0.04
CA SER A 305 17.44 -15.49 0.14
C SER A 305 18.89 -15.84 0.47
N TRP A 306 19.86 -14.97 0.21
CA TRP A 306 21.28 -15.30 0.28
C TRP A 306 22.05 -14.56 1.36
N GLN A 307 21.62 -13.36 1.76
CA GLN A 307 22.38 -12.54 2.70
C GLN A 307 22.53 -13.25 4.05
N SER A 308 23.77 -13.39 4.49
CA SER A 308 24.15 -14.19 5.66
C SER A 308 23.47 -13.72 6.95
N SER A 309 23.21 -12.40 7.10
CA SER A 309 22.49 -11.86 8.27
C SER A 309 21.04 -12.32 8.36
N TYR A 310 20.41 -12.67 7.23
CA TYR A 310 19.04 -13.18 7.19
C TYR A 310 18.96 -14.68 7.39
N GLN A 311 19.99 -15.44 6.99
CA GLN A 311 20.01 -16.91 7.11
C GLN A 311 19.95 -17.42 8.55
N GLY A 312 20.27 -16.57 9.54
CA GLY A 312 20.19 -16.91 10.96
C GLY A 312 18.77 -16.87 11.55
N TYR A 313 17.76 -16.41 10.81
CA TYR A 313 16.39 -16.30 11.28
C TYR A 313 15.62 -17.63 11.10
N PHE A 314 14.74 -17.90 12.06
CA PHE A 314 13.93 -19.11 12.11
C PHE A 314 12.50 -18.79 12.57
N ASP A 315 11.54 -19.57 12.10
CA ASP A 315 10.17 -19.63 12.62
C ASP A 315 9.82 -21.06 13.08
N GLU A 316 8.54 -21.32 13.34
CA GLU A 316 8.06 -22.64 13.79
C GLU A 316 8.20 -23.74 12.72
N PHE A 317 8.43 -23.39 11.45
CA PHE A 317 8.57 -24.30 10.32
C PHE A 317 10.03 -24.53 9.89
N GLY A 318 10.96 -23.64 10.26
CA GLY A 318 12.39 -23.82 10.00
C GLY A 318 13.13 -22.50 9.72
N PRO A 319 14.26 -22.56 8.99
CA PRO A 319 14.96 -21.36 8.53
C PRO A 319 14.04 -20.45 7.73
N ASN A 320 14.07 -19.16 8.01
CA ASN A 320 13.24 -18.16 7.35
C ASN A 320 13.99 -16.84 7.16
N SER A 321 14.70 -16.71 6.04
CA SER A 321 15.45 -15.50 5.70
C SER A 321 14.55 -14.30 5.40
N TYR A 322 13.34 -14.54 4.90
CA TYR A 322 12.35 -13.49 4.67
C TYR A 322 11.93 -12.81 5.98
N LEU A 323 11.79 -13.56 7.08
CA LEU A 323 11.60 -12.98 8.41
C LEU A 323 12.76 -12.09 8.83
N GLY A 324 14.00 -12.48 8.50
CA GLY A 324 15.19 -11.67 8.73
C GLY A 324 15.12 -10.31 8.02
N TYR A 325 14.82 -10.34 6.72
CA TYR A 325 14.63 -9.13 5.92
C TYR A 325 13.51 -8.23 6.47
N LEU A 326 12.33 -8.79 6.74
CA LEU A 326 11.19 -8.03 7.27
C LEU A 326 11.48 -7.44 8.66
N THR A 327 12.28 -8.13 9.48
CA THR A 327 12.69 -7.63 10.80
C THR A 327 13.60 -6.42 10.65
N GLU A 328 14.60 -6.49 9.78
CA GLU A 328 15.51 -5.37 9.53
C GLU A 328 14.76 -4.17 8.93
N LEU A 329 13.89 -4.41 7.95
CA LEU A 329 13.05 -3.38 7.34
C LEU A 329 12.11 -2.72 8.37
N ARG A 330 11.48 -3.50 9.25
CA ARG A 330 10.63 -2.96 10.32
C ARG A 330 11.42 -2.08 11.29
N ASN A 331 12.65 -2.50 11.62
CA ASN A 331 13.54 -1.78 12.54
C ASN A 331 14.02 -0.44 11.96
N HIS A 332 14.18 -0.34 10.64
CA HIS A 332 14.55 0.91 9.96
C HIS A 332 13.43 1.98 10.03
N TYR A 333 12.17 1.57 10.11
CA TYR A 333 11.00 2.49 10.09
C TYR A 333 10.24 2.58 11.43
N PRO A 334 10.87 2.83 12.60
CA PRO A 334 10.21 2.69 13.90
C PRO A 334 9.05 3.69 14.13
N ARG A 335 9.05 4.81 13.41
CA ARG A 335 8.08 5.91 13.55
C ARG A 335 6.76 5.69 12.79
N PHE A 336 6.77 4.83 11.78
CA PHE A 336 5.64 4.66 10.87
C PHE A 336 5.16 3.20 10.87
N PRO A 337 3.86 2.95 10.62
CA PRO A 337 3.41 1.60 10.29
C PRO A 337 4.13 1.15 9.01
N LEU A 338 4.60 -0.09 9.02
CA LEU A 338 5.10 -0.77 7.83
C LEU A 338 4.05 -1.77 7.38
N ILE A 339 3.63 -1.66 6.12
CA ILE A 339 2.68 -2.58 5.48
C ILE A 339 3.40 -3.25 4.33
N ILE A 340 3.42 -4.58 4.32
CA ILE A 340 3.78 -5.32 3.11
C ILE A 340 2.56 -5.31 2.19
N ALA A 341 2.57 -4.38 1.24
CA ALA A 341 1.45 -4.09 0.36
C ALA A 341 1.31 -5.12 -0.77
N GLU A 342 2.41 -5.78 -1.12
CA GLU A 342 2.42 -6.94 -2.01
C GLU A 342 3.39 -7.99 -1.48
N TYR A 343 2.93 -9.23 -1.47
CA TYR A 343 3.72 -10.42 -1.21
C TYR A 343 2.96 -11.61 -1.80
N GLY A 344 3.67 -12.71 -2.02
CA GLY A 344 3.07 -13.92 -2.52
C GLY A 344 4.11 -14.95 -2.92
N LEU A 345 3.63 -16.15 -3.23
CA LEU A 345 4.42 -17.18 -3.88
C LEU A 345 3.69 -17.56 -5.17
N PRO A 346 4.38 -17.63 -6.31
CA PRO A 346 3.75 -18.13 -7.52
C PRO A 346 3.31 -19.58 -7.28
N SER A 347 2.06 -19.89 -7.64
CA SER A 347 1.56 -21.28 -7.62
C SER A 347 1.95 -22.06 -8.87
N SER A 348 2.66 -21.43 -9.82
CA SER A 348 3.23 -22.09 -10.99
C SER A 348 4.48 -22.88 -10.57
N TRP A 349 4.56 -24.12 -11.03
CA TRP A 349 5.59 -25.08 -10.62
C TRP A 349 6.79 -25.17 -11.55
N LEU A 350 7.05 -24.15 -12.38
CA LEU A 350 7.99 -24.32 -13.50
C LEU A 350 9.07 -23.22 -13.61
N ASN A 351 8.74 -21.95 -13.90
CA ASN A 351 9.77 -20.93 -14.12
C ASN A 351 9.35 -19.55 -13.62
N ALA A 352 10.15 -18.98 -12.71
CA ALA A 352 10.05 -17.58 -12.25
C ALA A 352 10.93 -16.62 -13.06
N HIS A 353 11.85 -17.14 -13.88
CA HIS A 353 12.82 -16.36 -14.65
C HIS A 353 12.77 -16.75 -16.13
N TYR A 354 11.89 -16.08 -16.88
CA TYR A 354 12.14 -15.83 -18.30
C TYR A 354 12.14 -14.32 -18.46
N SER A 355 13.34 -13.75 -18.52
CA SER A 355 13.60 -12.36 -18.92
C SER A 355 14.28 -12.36 -20.27
#